data_AF-A0A950KWP9-F1
#
_entry.id   AF-A0A950KWP9-F1
#
_cell.length_a   1.000
_cell.length_b   1.000
_cell.length_c   1.000
_cell.angle_alpha   90.00
_cell.angle_beta   90.00
_cell.angle_gamma   90.00
#
_symmetry.space_group_name_H-M   'P 1'
#
loop_
_entity.id
_entity.type
_entity.pdbx_description
1 polymer ?
#
loop_
_entity_poly.entity_id
_entity_poly.type
_entity_poly.pdbx_seq_one_letter_code
_entity_poly.pdbx_strand_id
1 'polypeptide(L)'
;MLPMLLALSLWSPDVKSGEPVRKPFVWNKNGCEGMNRTPRLRWNAPPRGTRAFDLTVIDHDAPKPGGWVHWIVTDIPASARALGPKVPRGAVVGKNDFGTLGWGGPCPPPGPAHHYTFVLQAIDANKRTLTSAKLVPVYKR
;
A
#
# COMPACT_ATOMS: atom_id res chain seq x y z
N MET A 1 29.68 -19.85 -1.18
CA MET A 1 28.36 -19.61 -0.56
C MET A 1 27.62 -18.57 -1.40
N LEU A 2 26.54 -18.95 -2.10
CA LEU A 2 25.66 -17.97 -2.74
C LEU A 2 24.99 -17.12 -1.64
N PRO A 3 24.98 -15.78 -1.72
CA PRO A 3 24.22 -14.99 -0.77
C PRO A 3 22.75 -15.29 -1.00
N MET A 4 22.07 -15.80 0.03
CA MET A 4 20.63 -15.94 0.04
C MET A 4 20.02 -14.55 -0.14
N LEU A 5 19.43 -14.28 -1.30
CA LEU A 5 18.62 -13.09 -1.54
C LEU A 5 17.45 -13.13 -0.54
N LEU A 6 17.53 -12.34 0.53
CA LEU A 6 16.39 -12.16 1.42
C LEU A 6 15.26 -11.52 0.60
N ALA A 7 14.17 -12.26 0.40
CA ALA A 7 12.99 -11.75 -0.25
C ALA A 7 12.38 -10.61 0.60
N LEU A 8 11.98 -9.53 -0.07
CA LEU A 8 11.26 -8.45 0.59
C LEU A 8 9.92 -9.00 1.10
N SER A 9 9.58 -8.68 2.35
CA SER A 9 8.34 -9.05 3.01
C SER A 9 7.65 -7.78 3.50
N LEU A 10 6.34 -7.68 3.28
CA LEU A 10 5.49 -6.57 3.68
C LEU A 10 4.40 -7.08 4.62
N TRP A 11 4.20 -6.43 5.75
CA TRP A 11 3.15 -6.75 6.71
C TRP A 11 2.59 -5.51 7.38
N SER A 12 1.51 -5.68 8.13
CA SER A 12 0.86 -4.61 8.86
C SER A 12 0.26 -5.15 10.17
N PRO A 13 0.30 -4.37 11.27
CA PRO A 13 -0.49 -4.66 12.46
C PRO A 13 -1.98 -4.32 12.29
N ASP A 14 -2.33 -3.59 11.22
CA ASP A 14 -3.63 -2.96 11.01
C ASP A 14 -4.49 -3.66 9.95
N VAL A 15 -3.84 -4.25 8.94
CA VAL A 15 -4.47 -5.05 7.86
C VAL A 15 -3.67 -6.32 7.57
N LYS A 16 -4.31 -7.39 7.10
CA LYS A 16 -3.66 -8.68 6.81
C LYS A 16 -4.19 -9.26 5.50
N SER A 17 -3.36 -10.00 4.76
CA SER A 17 -3.79 -10.66 3.52
C SER A 17 -4.95 -11.61 3.79
N GLY A 18 -6.00 -11.54 2.96
CA GLY A 18 -7.20 -12.38 3.08
C GLY A 18 -8.14 -11.99 4.23
N GLU A 19 -7.76 -11.05 5.09
CA GLU A 19 -8.57 -10.64 6.24
C GLU A 19 -9.37 -9.36 5.93
N PRO A 20 -10.55 -9.19 6.56
CA PRO A 20 -11.34 -7.97 6.41
C PRO A 20 -10.60 -6.71 6.88
N VAL A 21 -10.61 -5.65 6.07
CA VAL A 21 -10.20 -4.31 6.50
C VAL A 21 -11.17 -3.81 7.58
N ARG A 22 -10.64 -3.49 8.76
CA ARG A 22 -11.46 -3.02 9.90
C ARG A 22 -11.94 -1.58 9.69
N LYS A 23 -13.14 -1.27 10.24
CA LYS A 23 -13.82 0.04 10.15
C LYS A 23 -12.92 1.28 10.30
N PRO A 24 -11.91 1.34 11.20
CA PRO A 24 -11.06 2.53 11.30
C PRO A 24 -10.30 2.89 10.02
N PHE A 25 -9.98 1.93 9.15
CA PHE A 25 -9.20 2.14 7.93
C PHE A 25 -10.06 2.28 6.66
N VAL A 26 -11.37 2.11 6.79
CA VAL A 26 -12.38 2.27 5.73
C VAL A 26 -12.61 3.77 5.46
N TRP A 27 -13.00 4.12 4.23
CA TRP A 27 -13.32 5.51 3.86
C TRP A 27 -14.45 6.09 4.72
N ASN A 28 -14.50 7.42 4.84
CA ASN A 28 -15.43 8.13 5.72
C ASN A 28 -16.39 9.08 4.97
N LYS A 29 -16.49 8.95 3.64
CA LYS A 29 -17.43 9.73 2.80
C LYS A 29 -18.22 8.80 1.89
N ASN A 30 -19.15 9.37 1.12
CA ASN A 30 -19.90 8.69 0.04
C ASN A 30 -20.64 7.41 0.53
N GLY A 31 -21.25 7.50 1.71
CA GLY A 31 -22.00 6.40 2.33
C GLY A 31 -21.13 5.36 3.04
N CYS A 32 -19.81 5.54 3.12
CA CYS A 32 -18.95 4.75 4.00
C CYS A 32 -18.74 5.47 5.33
N GLU A 33 -18.77 4.70 6.42
CA GLU A 33 -18.72 5.21 7.81
C GLU A 33 -17.41 4.86 8.53
N GLY A 34 -16.35 4.63 7.78
CA GLY A 34 -15.04 4.40 8.37
C GLY A 34 -14.46 5.67 9.01
N MET A 35 -13.23 5.58 9.50
CA MET A 35 -12.50 6.73 10.04
C MET A 35 -11.40 7.23 9.10
N ASN A 36 -11.21 6.56 7.96
CA ASN A 36 -10.15 6.78 6.99
C ASN A 36 -8.75 6.94 7.61
N ARG A 37 -8.45 6.16 8.66
CA ARG A 37 -7.10 6.15 9.25
C ARG A 37 -6.15 5.44 8.31
N THR A 38 -4.92 5.94 8.21
CA THR A 38 -3.87 5.30 7.41
C THR A 38 -3.36 4.03 8.10
N PRO A 39 -3.41 2.86 7.45
CA PRO A 39 -2.84 1.63 8.01
C PRO A 39 -1.31 1.75 8.11
N ARG A 40 -0.74 1.22 9.19
CA ARG A 40 0.71 1.13 9.36
C ARG A 40 1.23 -0.05 8.57
N LEU A 41 2.30 0.15 7.83
CA LEU A 41 3.01 -0.88 7.07
C LEU A 41 4.42 -1.05 7.64
N ARG A 42 4.93 -2.26 7.58
CA ARG A 42 6.31 -2.61 7.93
C ARG A 42 6.87 -3.59 6.93
N TRP A 43 8.18 -3.51 6.72
CA TRP A 43 8.89 -4.44 5.86
C TRP A 43 10.29 -4.74 6.40
N ASN A 44 10.85 -5.85 5.94
CA ASN A 44 12.19 -6.29 6.32
C ASN A 44 13.28 -5.56 5.53
N ALA A 45 14.53 -5.93 5.75
CA ALA A 45 15.64 -5.38 4.96
C ALA A 45 15.48 -5.77 3.48
N PRO A 46 15.65 -4.81 2.54
CA PRO A 46 15.55 -5.08 1.12
C PRO A 46 16.87 -5.67 0.57
N PRO A 47 16.87 -6.15 -0.68
CA PRO A 47 18.10 -6.54 -1.37
C PRO A 47 19.12 -5.39 -1.44
N ARG A 48 20.40 -5.76 -1.47
CA ARG A 48 21.51 -4.81 -1.72
C ARG A 48 21.28 -4.08 -3.04
N GLY A 49 21.56 -2.78 -3.06
CA GLY A 49 21.38 -1.93 -4.24
C GLY A 49 20.07 -1.13 -4.24
N THR A 50 19.13 -1.45 -3.32
CA THR A 50 17.91 -0.65 -3.13
C THR A 50 18.26 0.80 -2.78
N ARG A 51 17.69 1.75 -3.53
CA ARG A 51 17.84 3.20 -3.34
C ARG A 51 16.59 3.87 -2.79
N ALA A 52 15.43 3.35 -3.14
CA ALA A 52 14.16 3.79 -2.59
C ALA A 52 13.14 2.66 -2.59
N PHE A 53 11.99 2.92 -1.98
CA PHE A 53 10.79 2.14 -2.16
C PHE A 53 9.67 2.98 -2.75
N ASP A 54 8.84 2.34 -3.56
CA ASP A 54 7.57 2.88 -4.01
C ASP A 54 6.43 1.98 -3.53
N LEU A 55 5.37 2.59 -3.00
CA LEU A 55 4.14 1.92 -2.58
C LEU A 55 2.98 2.38 -3.45
N THR A 56 2.25 1.42 -3.99
CA THR A 56 0.93 1.64 -4.58
C THR A 56 -0.09 0.72 -3.91
N VAL A 57 -1.27 1.26 -3.62
CA VAL A 57 -2.43 0.46 -3.21
C VAL A 57 -3.52 0.63 -4.24
N ILE A 58 -3.94 -0.49 -4.83
CA ILE A 58 -4.91 -0.52 -5.92
C ILE A 58 -5.99 -1.57 -5.65
N ASP A 59 -7.24 -1.18 -5.90
CA ASP A 59 -8.39 -2.08 -5.98
C ASP A 59 -8.66 -2.35 -7.47
N HIS A 60 -8.34 -3.56 -7.93
CA HIS A 60 -8.58 -3.98 -9.32
C HIS A 60 -10.02 -4.47 -9.55
N ASP A 61 -10.78 -4.71 -8.47
CA ASP A 61 -12.17 -5.15 -8.55
C ASP A 61 -13.12 -3.96 -8.74
N ALA A 62 -12.63 -2.73 -8.56
CA ALA A 62 -13.38 -1.51 -8.85
C ALA A 62 -13.86 -1.47 -10.31
N PRO A 63 -15.11 -1.00 -10.59
CA PRO A 63 -15.68 -0.91 -11.94
C PRO A 63 -15.12 0.30 -12.71
N LYS A 64 -13.79 0.39 -12.81
CA LYS A 64 -13.03 1.44 -13.51
C LYS A 64 -11.90 0.77 -14.30
N PRO A 65 -11.70 1.08 -15.60
CA PRO A 65 -10.55 0.59 -16.33
C PRO A 65 -9.24 0.89 -15.59
N GLY A 66 -8.43 -0.15 -15.35
CA GLY A 66 -7.19 -0.02 -14.59
C GLY A 66 -7.35 0.01 -13.07
N GLY A 67 -8.56 -0.16 -12.53
CA GLY A 67 -8.84 -0.19 -11.09
C GLY A 67 -8.93 1.20 -10.43
N TRP A 68 -8.99 1.19 -9.11
CA TRP A 68 -9.05 2.37 -8.24
C TRP A 68 -7.80 2.49 -7.38
N VAL A 69 -7.06 3.58 -7.52
CA VAL A 69 -5.84 3.81 -6.74
C VAL A 69 -6.20 4.44 -5.39
N HIS A 70 -5.92 3.73 -4.31
CA HIS A 70 -6.21 4.11 -2.93
C HIS A 70 -5.07 4.89 -2.27
N TRP A 71 -3.81 4.60 -2.63
CA TRP A 71 -2.65 5.27 -2.06
C TRP A 71 -1.43 5.13 -2.96
N ILE A 72 -0.66 6.22 -3.09
CA ILE A 72 0.63 6.26 -3.79
C ILE A 72 1.62 6.98 -2.89
N VAL A 73 2.76 6.35 -2.63
CA VAL A 73 3.92 7.01 -1.99
C VAL A 73 5.19 6.55 -2.71
N THR A 74 5.95 7.48 -3.27
CA THR A 74 7.18 7.20 -4.01
C THR A 74 8.40 7.76 -3.30
N ASP A 75 9.59 7.35 -3.74
CA ASP A 75 10.88 7.83 -3.22
C ASP A 75 11.03 7.65 -1.70
N ILE A 76 10.40 6.62 -1.14
CA ILE A 76 10.55 6.27 0.27
C ILE A 76 12.02 5.90 0.49
N PRO A 77 12.76 6.53 1.43
CA PRO A 77 14.18 6.27 1.60
C PRO A 77 14.50 4.79 1.83
N ALA A 78 15.57 4.26 1.24
CA ALA A 78 15.98 2.86 1.41
C ALA A 78 16.26 2.45 2.87
N SER A 79 16.49 3.42 3.76
CA SER A 79 16.64 3.19 5.21
C SER A 79 15.31 3.00 5.94
N ALA A 80 14.17 3.38 5.34
CA ALA A 80 12.86 3.23 5.96
C ALA A 80 12.47 1.75 6.08
N ARG A 81 11.78 1.42 7.17
CA ARG A 81 11.23 0.07 7.44
C ARG A 81 9.74 0.10 7.81
N ALA A 82 9.13 1.27 7.71
CA ALA A 82 7.73 1.47 8.00
C ALA A 82 7.16 2.67 7.24
N LEU A 83 5.86 2.62 6.99
CA LEU A 83 5.05 3.71 6.46
C LEU A 83 3.71 3.75 7.22
N GLY A 84 3.09 4.90 7.33
CA GLY A 84 1.79 5.04 7.98
C GLY A 84 1.33 6.49 7.94
N PRO A 85 0.66 6.99 9.00
CA PRO A 85 0.22 8.38 9.06
C PRO A 85 1.35 9.41 8.93
N LYS A 86 2.54 9.09 9.48
CA LYS A 86 3.74 9.91 9.31
C LYS A 86 4.56 9.34 8.17
N VAL A 87 4.70 10.11 7.09
CA VAL A 87 5.47 9.73 5.92
C VAL A 87 6.96 10.05 6.15
N PRO A 88 7.90 9.14 5.84
CA PRO A 88 9.33 9.40 5.97
C PRO A 88 9.77 10.64 5.18
N ARG A 89 10.70 11.43 5.75
CA ARG A 89 11.28 12.59 5.06
C ARG A 89 11.93 12.15 3.75
N GLY A 90 11.63 12.85 2.67
CA GLY A 90 12.14 12.57 1.33
C GLY A 90 11.19 11.73 0.46
N ALA A 91 10.20 11.07 1.07
CA ALA A 91 9.15 10.41 0.30
C ALA A 91 8.14 11.42 -0.24
N VAL A 92 7.55 11.11 -1.39
CA VAL A 92 6.55 11.93 -2.07
C VAL A 92 5.20 11.22 -2.01
N VAL A 93 4.17 11.93 -1.55
CA VAL A 93 2.80 11.39 -1.51
C VAL A 93 2.06 11.82 -2.78
N GLY A 94 1.56 10.84 -3.52
CA GLY A 94 0.80 11.08 -4.74
C GLY A 94 -0.68 11.37 -4.48
N LYS A 95 -1.34 11.94 -5.49
CA LYS A 95 -2.80 12.10 -5.54
C LYS A 95 -3.44 10.76 -5.91
N ASN A 96 -4.40 10.30 -5.12
CA ASN A 96 -5.17 9.07 -5.34
C ASN A 96 -6.44 9.33 -6.18
N ASP A 97 -7.19 8.28 -6.52
CA ASP A 97 -8.40 8.39 -7.35
C ASP A 97 -9.57 9.08 -6.62
N PHE A 98 -9.50 9.24 -5.29
CA PHE A 98 -10.43 10.12 -4.55
C PHE A 98 -10.12 11.61 -4.73
N GLY A 99 -9.04 11.95 -5.44
CA GLY A 99 -8.57 13.31 -5.62
C GLY A 99 -7.84 13.89 -4.41
N THR A 100 -7.39 13.03 -3.48
CA THR A 100 -6.74 13.42 -2.23
C THR A 100 -5.28 12.97 -2.17
N LEU A 101 -4.47 13.60 -1.31
CA LEU A 101 -3.14 13.09 -0.99
C LEU A 101 -3.24 12.06 0.13
N GLY A 102 -2.55 10.93 -0.03
CA GLY A 102 -2.44 9.90 1.01
C GLY A 102 -3.45 8.77 0.90
N TRP A 103 -3.76 8.14 2.02
CA TRP A 103 -4.65 6.98 2.10
C TRP A 103 -6.11 7.38 1.89
N GLY A 104 -6.74 6.75 0.90
CA GLY A 104 -8.19 6.62 0.83
C GLY A 104 -8.60 5.19 1.09
N GLY A 105 -9.41 4.96 2.13
CA GLY A 105 -9.85 3.63 2.53
C GLY A 105 -10.81 2.96 1.52
N PRO A 106 -11.09 1.66 1.72
CA PRO A 106 -12.16 0.95 1.02
C PRO A 106 -13.49 1.69 1.03
N CYS A 107 -14.18 1.71 -0.10
CA CYS A 107 -15.57 2.12 -0.19
C CYS A 107 -16.25 1.54 -1.46
N PRO A 108 -16.26 0.20 -1.63
CA PRO A 108 -16.82 -0.40 -2.82
C PRO A 108 -18.35 -0.24 -2.82
N PRO A 109 -19.01 -0.33 -4.00
CA PRO A 109 -20.46 -0.48 -4.06
C PRO A 109 -20.91 -1.76 -3.31
N PRO A 110 -22.19 -1.86 -2.90
CA PRO A 110 -22.73 -3.11 -2.37
C PRO A 110 -22.54 -4.26 -3.37
N GLY A 111 -22.08 -5.42 -2.90
CA GLY A 111 -21.79 -6.54 -3.79
C GLY A 111 -20.73 -7.51 -3.23
N PRO A 112 -19.99 -8.20 -4.10
CA PRO A 112 -18.85 -9.03 -3.70
C PRO A 112 -17.79 -8.25 -2.92
N ALA A 113 -16.90 -8.97 -2.22
CA ALA A 113 -15.74 -8.35 -1.59
C ALA A 113 -14.74 -7.90 -2.66
N HIS A 114 -14.10 -6.76 -2.41
CA HIS A 114 -12.98 -6.25 -3.21
C HIS A 114 -11.64 -6.55 -2.51
N HIS A 115 -10.57 -6.64 -3.31
CA HIS A 115 -9.20 -6.91 -2.88
C HIS A 115 -8.32 -5.66 -3.02
N TYR A 116 -7.74 -5.20 -1.92
CA TYR A 116 -6.93 -3.99 -1.89
C TYR A 116 -5.47 -4.38 -1.92
N THR A 117 -4.85 -4.35 -3.10
CA THR A 117 -3.49 -4.84 -3.29
C THR A 117 -2.49 -3.76 -2.93
N PHE A 118 -1.85 -3.88 -1.76
CA PHE A 118 -0.69 -3.09 -1.39
C PHE A 118 0.54 -3.72 -2.06
N VAL A 119 1.26 -2.97 -2.89
CA VAL A 119 2.50 -3.39 -3.54
C VAL A 119 3.62 -2.45 -3.13
N LEU A 120 4.59 -2.98 -2.37
CA LEU A 120 5.82 -2.28 -2.05
C LEU A 120 6.92 -2.77 -2.99
N GLN A 121 7.52 -1.87 -3.75
CA GLN A 121 8.62 -2.16 -4.67
C GLN A 121 9.91 -1.59 -4.10
N ALA A 122 10.99 -2.37 -4.09
CA ALA A 122 12.34 -1.89 -3.84
C ALA A 122 13.01 -1.59 -5.18
N ILE A 123 13.45 -0.35 -5.38
CA ILE A 123 13.99 0.12 -6.67
C ILE A 123 15.47 0.52 -6.57
N ASP A 124 16.21 0.33 -7.66
CA ASP A 124 17.63 0.70 -7.77
C ASP A 124 17.83 2.16 -8.24
N ALA A 125 19.09 2.55 -8.46
CA ALA A 125 19.45 3.89 -8.94
C ALA A 125 18.95 4.20 -10.36
N ASN A 126 18.65 3.17 -11.16
CA ASN A 126 18.14 3.28 -12.52
C ASN A 126 16.61 3.15 -12.57
N LYS A 127 15.93 3.25 -11.42
CA LYS A 127 14.48 3.08 -11.26
C LYS A 127 13.97 1.70 -11.69
N ARG A 128 14.83 0.67 -11.66
CA ARG A 128 14.42 -0.72 -11.92
C ARG A 128 13.97 -1.37 -10.62
N THR A 129 12.86 -2.09 -10.67
CA THR A 129 12.40 -2.90 -9.53
C THR A 129 13.32 -4.09 -9.32
N LEU A 130 13.98 -4.14 -8.15
CA LEU A 130 14.81 -5.26 -7.73
C LEU A 130 13.97 -6.40 -7.14
N THR A 131 12.93 -6.04 -6.37
CA THR A 131 11.98 -6.98 -5.79
C THR A 131 10.70 -6.24 -5.39
N SER A 132 9.65 -7.01 -5.09
CA SER A 132 8.40 -6.47 -4.58
C SER A 132 7.79 -7.38 -3.53
N ALA A 133 7.05 -6.80 -2.61
CA ALA A 133 6.24 -7.52 -1.64
C ALA A 133 4.78 -7.06 -1.72
N LYS A 134 3.84 -7.97 -1.42
CA LYS A 134 2.41 -7.71 -1.48
C LYS A 134 1.72 -8.00 -0.15
N LEU A 135 0.68 -7.24 0.13
CA LEU A 135 -0.26 -7.43 1.23
C LEU A 135 -1.66 -7.15 0.68
N VAL A 136 -2.60 -8.09 0.81
CA VAL A 136 -3.88 -8.02 0.09
C VAL A 136 -5.07 -8.28 1.04
N PRO A 137 -5.43 -7.33 1.90
CA PRO A 137 -6.67 -7.43 2.68
C PRO A 137 -7.90 -7.32 1.77
N VAL A 138 -9.03 -7.77 2.29
CA VAL A 138 -10.33 -7.74 1.60
C VAL A 138 -11.28 -6.80 2.30
N TYR A 139 -12.23 -6.20 1.58
CA TYR A 139 -13.33 -5.47 2.20
C TYR A 139 -14.60 -5.65 1.39
N LYS A 140 -15.69 -5.91 2.12
CA LYS A 140 -17.05 -5.96 1.60
C LYS A 140 -17.86 -4.92 2.36
N ARG A 141 -18.62 -4.11 1.63
CA ARG A 141 -19.54 -3.14 2.21
C ARG A 141 -20.75 -3.83 2.83
#